data_AF-A0A352B6I2-F1
#
_entry.id   AF-A0A352B6I2-F1
#
_cell.length_a   1.000
_cell.length_b   1.000
_cell.length_c   1.000
_cell.angle_alpha   90.00
_cell.angle_beta   90.00
_cell.angle_gamma   90.00
#
_symmetry.space_group_name_H-M   'P 1'
#
loop_
_entity.id
_entity.type
_entity.pdbx_description
1 polymer ?
#
loop_
_entity_poly.entity_id
_entity_poly.type
_entity_poly.pdbx_seq_one_letter_code
_entity_poly.pdbx_strand_id
1 'polypeptide(L)'
;ERTARFYGAAMELGAHYRAVLPLDGVEVRYEALVADLEGGARRLLDFLGLPWDEAVLRFHERAGERDVTTPSYAAVASPIDRTAVGRWRHYQQQLAPILPTLAPYVEAFGYPAG
;
A
#
# COMPACT_ATOMS: atom_id res chain seq x y z
N GLU A 1 12.05 17.12 4.84
CA GLU A 1 12.57 16.60 6.13
C GLU A 1 11.50 16.32 7.20
N ARG A 2 10.70 17.31 7.65
CA ARG A 2 9.66 17.09 8.69
C ARG A 2 8.70 15.94 8.34
N THR A 3 8.21 15.91 7.10
CA THR A 3 7.34 14.83 6.59
C THR A 3 8.02 13.46 6.61
N ALA A 4 9.32 13.39 6.30
CA ALA A 4 10.07 12.13 6.32
C ALA A 4 10.22 11.58 7.74
N ARG A 5 10.48 12.46 8.72
CA ARG A 5 10.52 12.08 10.14
C ARG A 5 9.16 11.62 10.65
N PHE A 6 8.09 12.34 10.29
CA PHE A 6 6.73 11.94 10.63
C PHE A 6 6.37 10.58 10.03
N TYR A 7 6.71 10.37 8.75
CA TYR A 7 6.54 9.08 8.09
C TYR A 7 7.30 7.98 8.84
N GLY A 8 8.57 8.22 9.18
CA GLY A 8 9.37 7.27 9.95
C GLY A 8 8.71 6.89 11.29
N ALA A 9 8.26 7.87 12.07
CA ALA A 9 7.56 7.61 13.33
C ALA A 9 6.27 6.77 13.13
N ALA A 10 5.52 6.99 12.05
CA ALA A 10 4.35 6.17 11.73
C ALA A 10 4.74 4.72 11.37
N MET A 11 5.85 4.53 10.65
CA MET A 11 6.36 3.19 10.31
C MET A 11 6.88 2.45 11.54
N GLU A 12 7.62 3.12 12.41
CA GLU A 12 8.08 2.58 13.71
C GLU A 12 6.90 2.13 14.57
N LEU A 13 5.84 2.93 14.62
CA LEU A 13 4.63 2.59 15.36
C LEU A 13 3.96 1.32 14.79
N GLY A 14 3.87 1.21 13.46
CA GLY A 14 3.35 0.01 12.80
C GLY A 14 4.19 -1.24 13.09
N ALA A 15 5.52 -1.11 13.04
CA ALA A 15 6.44 -2.21 13.37
C ALA A 15 6.33 -2.62 14.85
N HIS A 16 6.21 -1.65 15.75
CA HIS A 16 5.99 -1.91 17.18
C HIS A 16 4.70 -2.71 17.40
N TYR A 17 3.58 -2.29 16.81
CA TYR A 17 2.31 -3.01 16.96
C TYR A 17 2.35 -4.42 16.39
N ARG A 18 3.02 -4.64 15.26
CA ARG A 18 3.26 -6.01 14.74
C ARG A 18 4.07 -6.87 15.71
N ALA A 19 5.01 -6.28 16.45
CA ALA A 19 5.86 -7.01 17.38
C ALA A 19 5.17 -7.33 18.72
N VAL A 20 4.27 -6.47 19.20
CA VAL A 20 3.67 -6.60 20.54
C VAL A 20 2.23 -7.11 20.55
N LEU A 21 1.49 -6.95 19.45
CA LEU A 21 0.12 -7.42 19.38
C LEU A 21 0.08 -8.84 18.78
N PRO A 22 -0.63 -9.78 19.41
CA PRO A 22 -0.80 -11.13 18.88
C PRO A 22 -1.88 -11.13 17.79
N LEU A 23 -1.66 -10.36 16.72
CA LEU A 23 -2.57 -10.27 15.59
C LEU A 23 -2.00 -11.05 14.42
N ASP A 24 -2.79 -11.97 13.89
CA ASP A 24 -2.54 -12.51 12.56
C ASP A 24 -2.71 -11.36 11.56
N GLY A 25 -1.70 -11.18 10.70
CA GLY A 25 -1.69 -10.12 9.71
C GLY A 25 -1.18 -10.62 8.38
N VAL A 26 -1.75 -10.09 7.29
CA VAL A 26 -1.25 -10.29 5.94
C VAL A 26 -0.62 -9.00 5.44
N GLU A 27 0.62 -9.11 4.95
CA GLU A 27 1.28 -8.00 4.27
C GLU A 27 0.96 -8.03 2.77
N VAL A 28 0.43 -6.92 2.26
CA VAL A 28 0.08 -6.77 0.85
C VAL A 28 0.94 -5.67 0.24
N ARG A 29 1.81 -6.04 -0.69
CA ARG A 29 2.59 -5.09 -1.48
C ARG A 29 1.72 -4.50 -2.57
N TYR A 30 1.58 -3.18 -2.57
CA TYR A 30 0.75 -2.47 -3.54
C TYR A 30 1.15 -2.84 -4.98
N GLU A 31 2.44 -2.83 -5.31
CA GLU A 31 2.92 -3.10 -6.67
C GLU A 31 2.63 -4.52 -7.14
N ALA A 32 2.66 -5.50 -6.22
CA ALA A 32 2.31 -6.88 -6.51
C ALA A 32 0.79 -7.02 -6.70
N LEU A 33 0.00 -6.35 -5.86
CA LEU A 33 -1.46 -6.35 -5.96
C LEU A 33 -1.94 -5.71 -7.26
N VAL A 34 -1.40 -4.56 -7.66
CA VAL A 34 -1.80 -3.94 -8.94
C VAL A 34 -1.26 -4.68 -10.17
N ALA A 35 -0.21 -5.49 -10.01
CA ALA A 35 0.29 -6.34 -11.08
C ALA A 35 -0.56 -7.60 -11.29
N ASP A 36 -1.14 -8.13 -10.20
CA ASP A 36 -1.97 -9.33 -10.18
C ASP A 36 -3.06 -9.17 -9.10
N LEU A 37 -4.15 -8.48 -9.47
CA LEU A 37 -5.25 -8.20 -8.56
C LEU A 37 -5.93 -9.49 -8.10
N GLU A 38 -6.17 -10.42 -9.03
CA GLU A 38 -6.87 -11.66 -8.71
C GLU A 38 -6.06 -12.51 -7.74
N GLY A 39 -4.78 -12.75 -8.02
CA GLY A 39 -3.92 -13.53 -7.12
C GLY A 39 -3.70 -12.83 -5.77
N GLY A 40 -3.64 -11.50 -5.74
CA GLY A 40 -3.62 -10.73 -4.50
C GLY A 40 -4.92 -10.84 -3.69
N ALA A 41 -6.07 -10.69 -4.35
CA ALA A 41 -7.39 -10.77 -3.73
C ALA A 41 -7.69 -12.18 -3.21
N ARG A 42 -7.33 -13.23 -3.96
CA ARG A 42 -7.47 -14.63 -3.51
C ARG A 42 -6.71 -14.88 -2.21
N ARG A 43 -5.42 -14.51 -2.16
CA ARG A 43 -4.60 -14.64 -0.94
C ARG A 43 -5.20 -13.91 0.26
N LEU A 44 -5.75 -12.70 0.03
CA LEU A 44 -6.39 -11.92 1.08
C LEU A 44 -7.68 -12.58 1.58
N LEU A 45 -8.54 -13.06 0.68
CA LEU A 45 -9.77 -13.75 1.04
C LEU A 45 -9.50 -15.07 1.75
N ASP A 46 -8.51 -15.84 1.28
CA ASP A 46 -8.08 -17.08 1.93
C ASP A 46 -7.57 -16.81 3.35
N PHE A 47 -6.76 -15.77 3.55
CA PHE A 47 -6.32 -15.33 4.87
C PHE A 47 -7.48 -14.95 5.80
N LEU A 48 -8.52 -14.30 5.25
CA LEU A 48 -9.73 -13.93 5.99
C LEU A 48 -10.73 -15.08 6.16
N GLY A 49 -10.49 -16.25 5.56
CA GLY A 49 -11.43 -17.37 5.54
C GLY A 49 -12.73 -17.09 4.76
N LEU A 50 -12.68 -16.19 3.79
CA LEU A 50 -13.82 -15.78 2.98
C LEU A 50 -13.85 -16.52 1.63
N PRO A 51 -15.03 -16.88 1.11
CA PRO A 51 -15.15 -17.48 -0.21
C PRO A 51 -14.77 -16.48 -1.31
N TRP A 52 -14.30 -17.02 -2.45
CA TRP A 52 -14.06 -16.22 -3.64
C TRP A 52 -15.36 -15.61 -4.21
N ASP A 53 -15.32 -14.32 -4.53
CA ASP A 53 -16.37 -13.60 -5.27
C ASP A 53 -15.71 -12.76 -6.38
N GLU A 54 -16.11 -12.96 -7.63
CA GLU A 54 -15.58 -12.18 -8.77
C GLU A 54 -15.82 -10.67 -8.65
N ALA A 55 -16.80 -10.25 -7.84
CA ALA A 55 -17.08 -8.84 -7.61
C ALA A 55 -15.88 -8.08 -7.03
N VAL A 56 -14.92 -8.76 -6.39
CA VAL A 56 -13.69 -8.11 -5.89
C VAL A 56 -12.83 -7.53 -7.01
N LEU A 57 -12.90 -8.10 -8.22
CA LEU A 57 -12.19 -7.58 -9.40
C LEU A 57 -12.87 -6.34 -9.98
N ARG A 58 -14.17 -6.19 -9.70
CA ARG A 58 -15.04 -5.10 -10.17
C ARG A 58 -15.32 -4.08 -9.07
N PHE A 59 -14.38 -3.90 -8.13
CA PHE A 59 -14.55 -3.00 -6.98
C PHE A 59 -14.93 -1.56 -7.37
N HIS A 60 -14.44 -1.08 -8.52
CA HIS A 60 -14.67 0.27 -9.04
C HIS A 60 -16.13 0.48 -9.49
N GLU A 61 -16.87 -0.58 -9.86
CA GLU A 61 -18.28 -0.47 -10.27
C GLU A 61 -19.19 -0.02 -9.12
N ARG A 62 -18.80 -0.33 -7.87
CA ARG A 62 -19.54 0.07 -6.66
C ARG A 62 -19.06 1.39 -6.04
N ALA A 63 -18.04 2.01 -6.63
CA ALA A 63 -17.49 3.29 -6.16
C ALA A 63 -18.36 4.50 -6.54
N GLY A 64 -19.60 4.30 -7.01
CA GLY A 64 -20.64 5.33 -7.09
C GLY A 64 -21.69 5.22 -5.99
N GLU A 65 -21.71 4.11 -5.25
CA GLU A 65 -22.81 3.77 -4.32
C GLU A 65 -22.60 4.32 -2.90
N ARG A 66 -21.39 4.79 -2.57
CA ARG A 66 -21.05 5.31 -1.24
C ARG A 66 -20.64 6.77 -1.34
N ASP A 67 -21.25 7.62 -0.51
CA ASP A 67 -20.89 9.03 -0.45
C ASP A 67 -19.62 9.21 0.40
N VAL A 68 -18.44 9.03 -0.22
CA VAL A 68 -17.14 9.09 0.47
C VAL A 68 -16.34 10.27 -0.04
N THR A 69 -16.20 11.30 0.80
CA THR A 69 -15.57 12.59 0.43
C THR A 69 -14.07 12.64 0.70
N THR A 70 -13.38 11.50 0.74
CA THR A 70 -11.92 11.49 0.95
C THR A 70 -11.17 11.85 -0.33
N PRO A 71 -10.04 12.61 -0.30
CA PRO A 71 -9.28 12.99 -1.49
C PRO A 71 -8.81 11.82 -2.38
N SER A 72 -8.65 10.62 -1.81
CA SER A 72 -8.30 9.39 -2.53
C SER A 72 -9.48 8.74 -3.26
N TYR A 73 -10.71 9.20 -3.06
CA TYR A 73 -11.91 8.51 -3.54
C TYR A 73 -11.97 8.41 -5.07
N ALA A 74 -11.65 9.49 -5.78
CA ALA A 74 -11.62 9.50 -7.24
C ALA A 74 -10.62 8.47 -7.82
N ALA A 75 -9.51 8.23 -7.12
CA ALA A 75 -8.53 7.21 -7.51
C ALA A 75 -9.03 5.78 -7.20
N VAL A 76 -9.75 5.59 -6.09
CA VAL A 76 -10.36 4.30 -5.72
C VAL A 76 -11.57 3.96 -6.60
N ALA A 77 -12.22 4.96 -7.20
CA ALA A 77 -13.35 4.79 -8.12
C ALA A 77 -12.95 4.41 -9.56
N SER A 78 -11.66 4.31 -9.84
CA SER A 78 -11.14 3.93 -11.15
C SER A 78 -10.65 2.48 -11.16
N PRO A 79 -10.59 1.81 -12.33
CA PRO A 79 -9.89 0.54 -12.48
C PRO A 79 -8.45 0.65 -11.99
N ILE A 80 -7.86 -0.48 -11.59
CA ILE A 80 -6.47 -0.51 -11.17
C ILE A 80 -5.57 -0.01 -12.31
N ASP A 81 -4.76 0.99 -11.98
CA ASP A 81 -3.69 1.48 -12.84
C ASP A 81 -2.32 1.29 -12.17
N ARG A 82 -1.29 1.14 -13.01
CA ARG A 82 0.11 0.99 -12.57
C ARG A 82 0.88 2.30 -12.62
N THR A 83 0.22 3.42 -12.92
CA THR A 83 0.86 4.73 -13.18
C THR A 83 1.44 5.37 -11.93
N ALA A 84 0.98 4.94 -10.75
CA ALA A 84 1.55 5.36 -9.47
C ALA A 84 2.88 4.64 -9.18
N VAL A 85 3.09 3.44 -9.73
CA VAL A 85 4.28 2.62 -9.47
C VAL A 85 5.51 3.32 -10.06
N GLY A 86 6.49 3.62 -9.19
CA GLY A 86 7.74 4.27 -9.59
C GLY A 86 7.63 5.76 -9.91
N ARG A 87 6.46 6.40 -9.75
CA ARG A 87 6.26 7.84 -9.99
C ARG A 87 7.19 8.72 -9.15
N TRP A 88 7.57 8.25 -7.96
CA TRP A 88 8.53 8.92 -7.09
C TRP A 88 9.89 9.17 -7.74
N ARG A 89 10.30 8.37 -8.73
CA ARG A 89 11.59 8.50 -9.42
C ARG A 89 11.76 9.85 -10.13
N HIS A 90 10.66 10.45 -10.59
CA HIS A 90 10.68 11.80 -11.15
C HIS A 90 11.14 12.87 -10.14
N TYR A 91 11.06 12.55 -8.84
CA TYR A 91 11.45 13.42 -7.74
C TYR A 91 12.67 12.90 -6.97
N GLN A 92 13.39 11.92 -7.52
CA GLN A 92 14.49 11.25 -6.83
C GLN A 92 15.57 12.23 -6.36
N GLN A 93 15.90 13.24 -7.18
CA GLN A 93 16.90 14.24 -6.82
C GLN A 93 16.46 15.08 -5.61
N GLN A 94 15.19 15.45 -5.55
CA GLN A 94 14.60 16.23 -4.47
C GLN A 94 14.42 15.39 -3.19
N LEU A 95 14.23 14.07 -3.34
CA LEU A 95 14.12 13.12 -2.24
C LEU A 95 15.48 12.71 -1.68
N ALA A 96 16.58 12.87 -2.43
CA ALA A 96 17.92 12.45 -2.02
C ALA A 96 18.32 12.87 -0.58
N PRO A 97 18.05 14.10 -0.10
CA PRO A 97 18.40 14.50 1.25
C PRO A 97 17.67 13.73 2.36
N ILE A 98 16.50 13.16 2.06
CA ILE A 98 15.68 12.42 3.03
C ILE A 98 15.75 10.91 2.89
N LEU A 99 16.36 10.38 1.82
CA LEU A 99 16.52 8.92 1.63
C LEU A 99 17.18 8.23 2.83
N PRO A 100 18.23 8.79 3.48
CA PRO A 100 18.80 8.16 4.67
C PRO A 100 17.79 8.02 5.83
N THR A 101 16.82 8.94 5.94
CA THR A 101 15.75 8.84 6.95
C THR A 101 14.79 7.68 6.64
N LEU A 102 14.62 7.34 5.36
CA LEU A 102 13.67 6.35 4.89
C LEU A 102 14.28 4.96 4.70
N ALA A 103 15.61 4.87 4.57
CA ALA A 103 16.35 3.64 4.29
C ALA A 103 16.01 2.46 5.21
N PRO A 104 15.88 2.62 6.54
CA PRO A 104 15.54 1.49 7.42
C PRO A 104 14.24 0.80 7.04
N TYR A 105 13.25 1.55 6.54
CA TYR A 105 11.96 1.01 6.13
C TYR A 105 12.05 0.36 4.75
N VAL A 106 12.77 0.98 3.81
CA VAL A 106 13.02 0.40 2.48
C VAL A 106 13.65 -0.99 2.62
N GLU A 107 14.65 -1.12 3.49
CA GLU A 107 15.33 -2.37 3.80
C GLU A 107 14.42 -3.36 4.52
N ALA A 108 13.69 -2.93 5.57
CA ALA A 108 12.79 -3.79 6.33
C ALA A 108 11.69 -4.43 5.45
N PHE A 109 11.20 -3.72 4.43
CA PHE A 109 10.23 -4.25 3.47
C PHE A 109 10.89 -4.86 2.23
N GLY A 110 12.21 -5.02 2.19
CA GLY A 110 12.91 -5.68 1.10
C GLY A 110 12.71 -5.02 -0.27
N TYR A 111 12.61 -3.69 -0.30
CA TYR A 111 12.66 -2.92 -1.55
C TYR A 111 14.13 -2.70 -1.93
N PRO A 112 14.48 -2.75 -3.23
CA PRO A 112 15.83 -2.45 -3.67
C PRO A 112 16.18 -1.00 -3.32
N ALA A 113 17.39 -0.79 -2.79
CA ALA A 113 17.92 0.52 -2.47
C ALA A 113 18.32 1.27 -3.75
N GLY A 114 17.33 1.74 -4.53
CA GLY A 114 17.54 2.58 -5.71
C GLY A 114 17.94 1.82 -6.96
#